data_AF-A0A974SI12-F1
#
_entry.id   AF-A0A974SI12-F1
#
_cell.length_a   1.000
_cell.length_b   1.000
_cell.length_c   1.000
_cell.angle_alpha   90.00
_cell.angle_beta   90.00
_cell.angle_gamma   90.00
#
_symmetry.space_group_name_H-M   'P 1'
#
loop_
_entity.id
_entity.type
_entity.pdbx_description
1 polymer ?
#
loop_
_entity_poly.entity_id
_entity_poly.type
_entity_poly.pdbx_seq_one_letter_code
_entity_poly.pdbx_strand_id
1 'polypeptide(L)' 'MSHSTAEKLVYMANQIATAFSMQKHEAAVEATRIHIQKFWDPRMRAKIAEHIAHGGEGLSPIAREALDGLRPAKAA' A
#
# COMPACT_ATOMS: atom_id res chain seq x y z
N MET A 1 -19.91 13.09 -0.58
CA MET A 1 -18.45 13.23 -0.64
C MET A 1 -17.88 11.99 -1.33
N SER A 2 -17.48 12.10 -2.58
CA SER A 2 -16.79 10.99 -3.26
C SER A 2 -15.35 10.99 -2.77
N HIS A 3 -14.99 10.08 -1.87
CA HIS A 3 -13.58 9.88 -1.52
C HIS A 3 -12.85 9.52 -2.81
N SER A 4 -11.80 10.28 -3.14
CA SER A 4 -10.97 9.97 -4.31
C SER A 4 -10.49 8.52 -4.17
N THR A 5 -10.42 7.77 -5.28
CA THR A 5 -10.03 6.35 -5.18
C THR A 5 -8.66 6.20 -4.50
N ALA A 6 -7.77 7.19 -4.64
CA ALA A 6 -6.46 7.21 -3.99
C ALA A 6 -6.55 7.35 -2.46
N GLU A 7 -7.31 8.32 -1.92
CA GLU A 7 -7.49 8.48 -0.47
C GLU A 7 -8.01 7.20 0.20
N LYS A 8 -8.97 6.53 -0.44
CA LYS A 8 -9.49 5.26 0.06
C LYS A 8 -8.42 4.17 0.09
N LEU A 9 -7.59 4.09 -0.95
CA LEU A 9 -6.49 3.12 -1.00
C LEU A 9 -5.42 3.44 0.05
N VAL A 10 -5.06 4.70 0.25
CA VAL A 10 -4.15 5.15 1.31
C VAL A 10 -4.67 4.72 2.68
N TYR A 11 -5.95 5.00 2.95
CA TYR A 11 -6.59 4.59 4.19
C TYR A 11 -6.53 3.07 4.39
N MET A 12 -6.90 2.29 3.37
CA MET A 12 -6.85 0.82 3.44
C MET A 12 -5.42 0.31 3.67
N ALA A 13 -4.41 0.85 2.97
CA ALA A 13 -3.02 0.47 3.15
C ALA A 13 -2.54 0.73 4.58
N ASN A 14 -2.91 1.87 5.15
CA ASN A 14 -2.59 2.20 6.54
C ASN A 14 -3.29 1.31 7.56
N GLN A 15 -4.53 0.89 7.30
CA GLN A 15 -5.22 -0.07 8.17
C GLN A 15 -4.51 -1.42 8.18
N ILE A 16 -4.06 -1.90 7.02
CA ILE A 16 -3.28 -3.14 6.91
C ILE A 16 -1.96 -3.00 7.67
N ALA A 17 -1.22 -1.91 7.46
CA ALA A 17 0.02 -1.62 8.18
C ALA A 17 -0.19 -1.56 9.71
N THR A 18 -1.29 -0.93 10.15
CA THR A 18 -1.66 -0.85 11.57
C THR A 18 -1.92 -2.24 12.16
N ALA A 19 -2.58 -3.13 11.42
CA ALA A 19 -2.82 -4.51 11.86
C ALA A 19 -1.53 -5.29 12.12
N PHE A 20 -0.45 -4.98 11.39
CA PHE A 20 0.87 -5.60 11.57
C PHE A 20 1.83 -4.80 12.46
N SER A 21 1.42 -3.63 12.98
CA SER A 21 2.30 -2.71 13.72
C SER A 21 2.88 -3.27 15.02
N MET A 22 2.29 -4.33 15.58
CA MET A 22 2.81 -5.03 16.77
C MET A 22 4.03 -5.91 16.46
N GLN A 23 4.30 -6.18 15.18
CA GLN A 23 5.49 -6.92 14.75
C GLN A 23 6.71 -5.99 14.68
N LYS A 24 7.91 -6.57 14.52
CA LYS A 24 9.10 -5.77 14.18
C LYS A 24 8.88 -5.06 12.86
N HIS A 25 9.42 -3.84 12.72
CA HIS A 25 9.21 -2.97 11.56
C HIS A 25 9.35 -3.69 10.21
N GLU A 26 10.48 -4.38 9.98
CA GLU A 26 10.72 -5.13 8.73
C GLU A 26 9.68 -6.22 8.47
N ALA A 27 9.26 -6.94 9.51
CA ALA A 27 8.24 -7.97 9.41
C ALA A 27 6.86 -7.36 9.10
N ALA A 28 6.54 -6.21 9.70
CA ALA A 28 5.30 -5.49 9.43
C ALA A 28 5.25 -4.95 7.98
N VAL A 29 6.37 -4.41 7.49
CA VAL A 29 6.52 -3.96 6.09
C VAL A 29 6.30 -5.12 5.13
N GLU A 30 6.98 -6.24 5.34
CA GLU A 30 6.85 -7.41 4.45
C GLU A 30 5.45 -8.04 4.51
N ALA A 31 4.87 -8.19 5.70
CA ALA A 31 3.50 -8.69 5.87
C ALA A 31 2.48 -7.78 5.16
N THR A 32 2.64 -6.47 5.27
CA THR A 32 1.80 -5.48 4.57
C THR A 32 1.95 -5.61 3.06
N ARG A 33 3.18 -5.71 2.55
CA ARG A 33 3.46 -5.89 1.12
C ARG A 33 2.81 -7.15 0.57
N ILE A 34 3.02 -8.29 1.23
CA ILE A 34 2.44 -9.58 0.83
C ILE A 34 0.91 -9.51 0.82
N HIS A 35 0.31 -8.90 1.84
CA HIS A 35 -1.14 -8.74 1.93
C HIS A 35 -1.67 -7.93 0.73
N ILE A 36 -1.08 -6.75 0.48
CA ILE A 36 -1.49 -5.90 -0.64
C ILE A 36 -1.29 -6.62 -1.97
N GLN A 37 -0.15 -7.30 -2.17
CA GLN A 37 0.12 -8.05 -3.39
C GLN A 37 -0.89 -9.16 -3.66
N LYS A 38 -1.34 -9.86 -2.61
CA LYS A 38 -2.22 -11.02 -2.70
C LYS A 38 -3.70 -10.63 -2.86
N PHE A 39 -4.13 -9.56 -2.20
CA PHE A 39 -5.57 -9.24 -2.08
C PHE A 39 -6.00 -8.03 -2.91
N TRP A 40 -5.08 -7.17 -3.36
CA TRP A 40 -5.46 -6.03 -4.19
C TRP A 40 -5.41 -6.38 -5.68
N ASP A 41 -6.45 -5.94 -6.38
CA ASP A 41 -6.53 -6.01 -7.83
C ASP A 41 -5.38 -5.23 -8.49
N PRO A 42 -4.84 -5.66 -9.66
CA PRO A 42 -3.82 -4.92 -10.40
C PRO A 42 -4.13 -3.43 -10.58
N ARG A 43 -5.38 -3.02 -10.80
CA ARG A 43 -5.77 -1.61 -10.96
C ARG A 43 -5.63 -0.81 -9.67
N MET A 44 -5.90 -1.43 -8.50
CA MET A 44 -5.69 -0.78 -7.21
C MET A 44 -4.21 -0.53 -6.96
N ARG A 45 -3.35 -1.51 -7.30
CA ARG A 45 -1.90 -1.39 -7.19
C ARG A 45 -1.32 -0.33 -8.14
N ALA A 46 -1.85 -0.22 -9.36
CA ALA A 46 -1.48 0.86 -10.29
C ALA A 46 -1.84 2.24 -9.71
N LYS A 47 -3.07 2.41 -9.22
CA LYS A 47 -3.54 3.69 -8.64
C LYS A 47 -2.73 4.13 -7.42
N ILE A 48 -2.38 3.21 -6.51
CA ILE A 48 -1.57 3.58 -5.35
C ILE A 48 -0.11 3.87 -5.74
N ALA A 49 0.42 3.21 -6.77
CA ALA A 49 1.74 3.51 -7.32
C ALA A 49 1.78 4.92 -7.95
N GLU A 50 0.73 5.32 -8.67
CA GLU A 50 0.56 6.70 -9.15
C GLU A 50 0.56 7.70 -7.98
N HIS A 51 -0.20 7.42 -6.92
CA HIS A 51 -0.22 8.26 -5.72
C HIS A 51 1.16 8.43 -5.08
N ILE A 52 1.94 7.36 -5.01
CA ILE A 52 3.33 7.39 -4.52
C ILE A 52 4.21 8.25 -5.43
N ALA A 53 4.08 8.12 -6.76
CA ALA A 53 4.81 8.95 -7.71
C ALA A 53 4.49 10.46 -7.56
N HIS A 54 3.28 10.78 -7.08
CA HIS A 54 2.86 12.15 -6.75
C HIS A 54 3.20 12.61 -5.32
N GLY A 55 3.98 11.83 -4.57
CA GLY A 55 4.47 12.20 -3.23
C GLY A 55 4.03 11.25 -2.12
N GLY A 56 2.97 10.47 -2.33
CA GLY A 56 2.51 9.44 -1.39
C GLY A 56 1.93 10.01 -0.09
N GLU A 57 1.31 11.18 -0.14
CA GLU A 57 0.77 11.84 1.05
C GLU A 57 -0.23 10.95 1.80
N GLY A 58 -0.19 11.02 3.13
CA GLY A 58 -1.08 10.26 4.01
C GLY A 58 -0.71 8.79 4.21
N LEU A 59 0.28 8.24 3.51
CA LEU A 59 0.77 6.88 3.79
C LEU A 59 1.62 6.86 5.08
N SER A 60 1.36 5.87 5.93
CA SER A 60 2.21 5.56 7.08
C SER A 60 3.58 5.03 6.61
N PRO A 61 4.64 5.13 7.44
CA PRO A 61 5.97 4.64 7.06
C PRO A 61 5.97 3.18 6.61
N ILE A 62 5.29 2.30 7.37
CA ILE A 62 5.17 0.87 7.04
C ILE A 62 4.45 0.66 5.71
N ALA A 63 3.32 1.34 5.48
CA ALA A 63 2.57 1.21 4.24
C ALA A 63 3.38 1.71 3.03
N ARG A 64 4.09 2.84 3.18
CA ARG A 64 4.94 3.41 2.14
C ARG A 64 6.07 2.45 1.76
N GLU A 65 6.85 1.99 2.72
CA GLU A 65 7.96 1.04 2.48
C GLU A 65 7.47 -0.30 1.89
N ALA A 66 6.28 -0.75 2.31
CA ALA A 66 5.66 -1.96 1.76
C ALA A 66 5.33 -1.78 0.27
N LEU A 67 4.69 -0.66 -0.07
CA LEU A 67 4.27 -0.32 -1.43
C LEU A 67 5.44 0.04 -2.36
N ASP A 68 6.48 0.72 -1.87
CA ASP A 68 7.70 1.02 -2.63
C ASP A 68 8.42 -0.26 -3.08
N GLY A 69 8.32 -1.33 -2.28
CA GLY A 69 8.85 -2.66 -2.63
C GLY A 69 7.91 -3.52 -3.47
N LEU A 70 6.70 -3.06 -3.82
CA LEU A 70 5.86 -3.79 -4.77
C LEU A 70 6.47 -3.69 -6.16
N ARG A 71 7.03 -4.80 -6.63
CA ARG A 71 7.40 -4.92 -8.05
C ARG A 71 6.14 -4.66 -8.89
N PRO A 72 6.22 -3.83 -9.95
CA PRO A 72 5.11 -3.65 -10.86
C PRO A 72 4.70 -5.03 -11.37
N ALA A 73 3.42 -5.37 -11.23
CA ALA A 73 2.91 -6.62 -11.75
C ALA A 73 3.18 -6.61 -13.26
N LYS A 74 4.00 -7.55 -13.73
CA LYS A 74 4.26 -7.74 -15.17
C LYS A 74 2.90 -7.80 -15.86
N ALA A 75 2.59 -6.80 -16.68
CA ALA A 75 1.44 -6.85 -17.57
C ALA A 75 1.62 -8.12 -18.41
N ALA A 76 0.69 -9.06 -18.24
CA ALA A 76 0.58 -10.22 -19.11
C ALA A 76 -0.08 -9.80 -20.42
#